data_AF-A0A5B1R9C2-F1
#
_entry.id   AF-A0A5B1R9C2-F1
#
_cell.length_a   1.000
_cell.length_b   1.000
_cell.length_c   1.000
_cell.angle_alpha   90.00
_cell.angle_beta   90.00
_cell.angle_gamma   90.00
#
_symmetry.space_group_name_H-M   'P 1'
#
loop_
_entity.id
_entity.type
_entity.pdbx_description
1 polymer ?
#
loop_
_entity_poly.entity_id
_entity_poly.type
_entity_poly.pdbx_seq_one_letter_code
_entity_poly.pdbx_strand_id
1 'polypeptide(L)'
;MADALSNSVAQLGSDLFAQKLYYVATATLWIYDYFLTLGDEVEYAYSGGRAYKVFLTIRVYAITKKHKAIVVFAIAIILWQWGIAVYVMSQSSKGTDLPALLLSRRDAGLPPLPTLPDIDPFHVCIFISTLTVTPWVEAFLCLSLAFDIVVFLVIIVTTTKAIQTTHIRHTLHVIQRDGILYFFVLFSSNLVWLVLVLHARPGLKFMHNQSAMIISSIMINRITLHLKRISHKHSVIPWSVQTFEERSSNSRRHLPSSSDENYELRNISVISIGPDAA
;
A
#
# COMPACT_ATOMS: atom_id res chain seq x y z
N MET A 1 -19.41 -30.00 -35.01
CA MET A 1 -19.14 -30.06 -33.54
C MET A 1 -17.64 -30.00 -33.25
N ALA A 2 -16.79 -30.73 -33.99
CA ALA A 2 -15.33 -30.64 -33.88
C ALA A 2 -14.78 -29.21 -34.00
N ASP A 3 -15.31 -28.40 -34.92
CA ASP A 3 -14.84 -27.02 -35.13
C ASP A 3 -15.08 -26.10 -33.92
N ALA A 4 -16.20 -26.28 -33.21
CA ALA A 4 -16.53 -25.49 -32.03
C ALA A 4 -15.61 -25.80 -30.84
N LEU A 5 -15.19 -27.07 -30.71
CA LEU A 5 -14.24 -27.50 -29.71
C LEU A 5 -12.84 -26.95 -30.02
N SER A 6 -12.40 -27.07 -31.27
CA SER A 6 -11.11 -26.53 -31.74
C SER A 6 -10.97 -25.03 -31.44
N ASN A 7 -12.00 -24.24 -31.77
CA ASN A 7 -12.01 -22.79 -31.52
C ASN A 7 -11.92 -22.45 -30.03
N SER A 8 -12.58 -23.24 -29.16
CA SER A 8 -12.56 -23.02 -27.71
C SER A 8 -11.19 -23.32 -27.10
N VAL A 9 -10.55 -24.40 -27.56
CA VAL A 9 -9.20 -24.79 -27.11
C VAL A 9 -8.16 -23.77 -27.57
N ALA A 10 -8.23 -23.31 -28.81
CA ALA A 10 -7.33 -22.28 -29.33
C ALA A 10 -7.45 -20.97 -28.55
N GLN A 11 -8.69 -20.58 -28.20
CA GLN A 11 -8.94 -19.39 -27.38
C GLN A 11 -8.38 -19.52 -25.97
N LEU A 12 -8.58 -20.66 -25.31
CA LEU A 12 -8.03 -20.92 -23.97
C LEU A 12 -6.49 -20.90 -23.98
N GLY A 13 -5.88 -21.46 -25.02
CA GLY A 13 -4.43 -21.42 -25.22
C GLY A 13 -3.89 -19.99 -25.34
N SER A 14 -4.61 -19.13 -26.09
CA SER A 14 -4.26 -17.71 -26.21
C SER A 14 -4.39 -16.98 -24.87
N ASP A 15 -5.45 -17.23 -24.11
CA ASP A 15 -5.68 -16.61 -22.80
C ASP A 15 -4.58 -17.02 -21.79
N LEU A 16 -4.22 -18.31 -21.74
CA LEU A 16 -3.13 -18.82 -20.89
C LEU A 16 -1.77 -18.26 -21.29
N PHE A 17 -1.50 -18.10 -22.58
CA PHE A 17 -0.26 -17.51 -23.06
C PHE A 17 -0.17 -16.03 -22.67
N ALA A 18 -1.24 -15.26 -22.85
CA ALA A 18 -1.32 -13.88 -22.40
C ALA A 18 -1.09 -13.77 -20.88
N GLN A 19 -1.60 -14.73 -20.10
CA GLN A 19 -1.36 -14.79 -18.66
C GLN A 19 0.11 -14.99 -18.30
N LYS A 20 0.80 -15.93 -18.96
CA LYS A 20 2.24 -16.14 -18.74
C LYS A 20 3.04 -14.87 -19.07
N LEU A 21 2.75 -14.22 -20.20
CA LEU A 21 3.42 -12.97 -20.58
C LEU A 21 3.17 -11.85 -19.58
N TYR A 22 1.93 -11.67 -19.14
CA TYR A 22 1.56 -10.68 -18.14
C TYR A 22 2.27 -10.93 -16.80
N TYR A 23 2.37 -12.19 -16.38
CA TYR A 23 3.11 -12.57 -15.18
C TYR A 23 4.61 -12.26 -15.31
N VAL A 24 5.24 -12.66 -16.41
CA VAL A 24 6.66 -12.38 -16.67
C VAL A 24 6.93 -10.87 -16.69
N ALA A 25 6.07 -10.08 -17.31
CA ALA A 25 6.18 -8.62 -17.31
C ALA A 25 6.09 -8.04 -15.89
N THR A 26 5.13 -8.51 -15.10
CA THR A 26 4.93 -8.06 -13.71
C THR A 26 6.12 -8.46 -12.82
N ALA A 27 6.62 -9.69 -12.96
CA ALA A 27 7.80 -10.17 -12.25
C ALA A 27 9.06 -9.39 -12.64
N THR A 28 9.23 -9.06 -13.92
CA THR A 28 10.34 -8.24 -14.41
C THR A 28 10.30 -6.84 -13.81
N LEU A 29 9.12 -6.20 -13.79
CA LEU A 29 8.92 -4.90 -13.13
C LEU A 29 9.24 -4.98 -11.64
N TRP A 30 8.82 -6.04 -10.97
CA TRP A 30 9.12 -6.25 -9.55
C TRP A 30 10.61 -6.43 -9.27
N ILE A 31 11.29 -7.26 -10.06
CA ILE A 31 12.74 -7.46 -9.96
C ILE A 31 13.48 -6.15 -10.21
N TYR A 32 13.08 -5.40 -11.25
CA TYR A 32 13.65 -4.10 -11.56
C TYR A 32 13.46 -3.10 -10.41
N ASP A 33 12.25 -3.06 -9.84
CA ASP A 33 11.95 -2.23 -8.67
C ASP A 33 12.80 -2.59 -7.46
N TYR A 34 12.94 -3.90 -7.20
CA TYR A 34 13.76 -4.44 -6.13
C TYR A 34 15.22 -4.01 -6.29
N PHE A 35 15.82 -4.14 -7.48
CA PHE A 35 17.19 -3.70 -7.70
C PHE A 35 17.39 -2.18 -7.54
N LEU A 36 16.42 -1.37 -7.97
CA LEU A 36 16.47 0.07 -7.76
C LEU A 36 16.38 0.45 -6.27
N THR A 37 15.61 -0.32 -5.49
CA THR A 37 15.39 -0.04 -4.07
C THR A 37 16.45 -0.67 -3.17
N LEU A 38 17.13 -1.72 -3.63
CA LEU A 38 18.14 -2.44 -2.85
C LEU A 38 19.31 -1.55 -2.42
N GLY A 39 19.78 -0.64 -3.28
CA GLY A 39 20.87 0.28 -2.93
C GLY A 39 20.50 1.20 -1.77
N ASP A 40 19.32 1.83 -1.85
CA ASP A 40 18.75 2.64 -0.77
C ASP A 40 18.51 1.79 0.48
N GLU A 41 18.01 0.57 0.32
CA GLU A 41 17.73 -0.31 1.44
C GLU A 41 19.01 -0.71 2.18
N VAL A 42 20.06 -1.12 1.47
CA VAL A 42 21.35 -1.47 2.08
C VAL A 42 21.95 -0.26 2.79
N GLU A 43 21.97 0.92 2.16
CA GLU A 43 22.51 2.15 2.75
C GLU A 43 21.75 2.54 4.03
N TYR A 44 20.41 2.54 4.00
CA TYR A 44 19.61 3.00 5.12
C TYR A 44 19.30 1.90 6.16
N ALA A 45 19.31 0.62 5.82
CA ALA A 45 19.00 -0.48 6.75
C ALA A 45 20.22 -0.82 7.61
N TYR A 46 21.42 -0.77 7.04
CA TYR A 46 22.64 -1.08 7.78
C TYR A 46 23.21 0.11 8.56
N SER A 47 22.92 1.37 8.21
CA SER A 47 23.52 2.53 8.91
C SER A 47 22.90 2.90 10.26
N GLY A 48 21.89 2.18 10.74
CA GLY A 48 21.49 2.19 12.15
C GLY A 48 20.61 3.37 12.57
N GLY A 49 19.43 3.04 13.10
CA GLY A 49 18.61 3.99 13.84
C GLY A 49 17.22 3.45 14.16
N ARG A 50 16.83 3.52 15.44
CA ARG A 50 15.50 3.12 15.97
C ARG A 50 14.32 3.95 15.41
N ALA A 51 14.59 4.92 14.54
CA ALA A 51 13.65 5.93 14.04
C ALA A 51 12.50 5.35 13.19
N TYR A 52 12.73 4.26 12.44
CA TYR A 52 11.68 3.69 11.57
C TYR A 52 10.53 3.06 12.38
N LYS A 53 10.83 2.46 13.54
CA LYS A 53 9.81 1.94 14.47
C LYS A 53 8.94 3.09 14.97
N VAL A 54 9.57 4.20 15.36
CA VAL A 54 8.89 5.41 15.83
C VAL A 54 7.99 6.00 14.74
N PHE A 55 8.41 6.03 13.47
CA PHE A 55 7.61 6.62 12.39
C PHE A 55 6.43 5.77 11.95
N LEU A 56 6.59 4.44 11.90
CA LEU A 56 5.49 3.50 11.62
C LEU A 56 4.47 3.55 12.77
N THR A 57 4.96 3.60 14.01
CA THR A 57 4.13 3.89 15.17
C THR A 57 3.50 5.27 15.08
N ILE A 58 4.18 6.35 14.64
CA ILE A 58 3.59 7.69 14.49
C ILE A 58 2.53 7.74 13.40
N ARG A 59 2.68 7.07 12.25
CA ARG A 59 1.61 7.03 11.24
C ARG A 59 0.38 6.29 11.75
N VAL A 60 0.59 5.13 12.37
CA VAL A 60 -0.49 4.41 13.05
C VAL A 60 -1.09 5.30 14.15
N TYR A 61 -0.26 5.96 14.96
CA TYR A 61 -0.66 6.77 16.10
C TYR A 61 -1.33 8.10 15.70
N ALA A 62 -0.92 8.73 14.60
CA ALA A 62 -1.52 9.94 14.04
C ALA A 62 -2.90 9.64 13.45
N ILE A 63 -3.08 8.44 12.88
CA ILE A 63 -4.40 7.92 12.51
C ILE A 63 -5.21 7.57 13.78
N THR A 64 -4.55 7.07 14.83
CA THR A 64 -5.21 6.50 16.03
C THR A 64 -5.62 7.53 17.08
N LYS A 65 -4.92 8.68 17.19
CA LYS A 65 -4.99 9.52 18.41
C LYS A 65 -6.35 10.17 18.68
N LYS A 66 -7.29 10.18 17.72
CA LYS A 66 -8.63 10.77 17.90
C LYS A 66 -9.80 9.78 17.85
N HIS A 67 -9.67 8.61 17.23
CA HIS A 67 -10.80 7.69 17.08
C HIS A 67 -10.36 6.22 17.22
N LYS A 68 -10.33 5.73 18.47
CA LYS A 68 -10.17 4.29 18.78
C LYS A 68 -11.15 3.41 17.97
N ALA A 69 -12.34 3.94 17.68
CA ALA A 69 -13.35 3.29 16.86
C ALA A 69 -12.86 2.93 15.45
N ILE A 70 -12.08 3.79 14.79
CA ILE A 70 -11.57 3.54 13.43
C ILE A 70 -10.58 2.37 13.44
N VAL A 71 -9.72 2.29 14.46
CA VAL A 71 -8.75 1.19 14.58
C VAL A 71 -9.45 -0.13 14.87
N VAL A 72 -10.41 -0.14 15.79
CA VAL A 72 -11.21 -1.35 16.07
C VAL A 72 -11.94 -1.81 14.82
N PHE A 73 -12.53 -0.87 14.05
CA PHE A 73 -13.19 -1.16 12.79
C PHE A 73 -12.22 -1.73 11.73
N ALA A 74 -11.04 -1.14 11.56
CA ALA A 74 -10.03 -1.63 10.63
C ALA A 74 -9.51 -3.03 11.00
N ILE A 75 -9.25 -3.30 12.28
CA ILE A 75 -8.85 -4.63 12.77
C ILE A 75 -9.97 -5.64 12.51
N ALA A 76 -11.24 -5.27 12.77
CA ALA A 76 -12.37 -6.13 12.48
C ALA A 76 -12.46 -6.48 10.99
N ILE A 77 -12.25 -5.51 10.08
CA ILE A 77 -12.20 -5.76 8.64
C ILE A 77 -11.06 -6.70 8.27
N ILE A 78 -9.85 -6.50 8.82
CA ILE A 78 -8.69 -7.35 8.53
C ILE A 78 -8.94 -8.78 9.00
N LEU A 79 -9.48 -8.97 10.20
CA LEU A 79 -9.84 -10.29 10.73
C LEU A 79 -10.91 -10.97 9.87
N TRP A 80 -11.91 -10.20 9.43
CA TRP A 80 -12.96 -10.68 8.54
C TRP A 80 -12.40 -11.12 7.18
N GLN A 81 -11.52 -10.30 6.58
CA GLN A 81 -10.81 -10.61 5.34
C GLN A 81 -9.97 -11.89 5.48
N TRP A 82 -9.23 -12.03 6.58
CA TRP A 82 -8.47 -13.24 6.90
C TRP A 82 -9.37 -14.47 7.03
N GLY A 83 -10.52 -14.34 7.71
CA GLY A 83 -11.49 -15.42 7.85
C GLY A 83 -12.02 -15.91 6.50
N ILE A 84 -12.37 -14.99 5.60
CA ILE A 84 -12.78 -15.35 4.23
C ILE A 84 -11.62 -16.02 3.48
N ALA A 85 -10.41 -15.47 3.54
CA ALA A 85 -9.25 -16.05 2.86
C ALA A 85 -8.97 -17.49 3.33
N VAL A 86 -8.98 -17.74 4.64
CA VAL A 86 -8.81 -19.08 5.22
C VAL A 86 -9.96 -20.00 4.81
N TYR A 87 -11.20 -19.51 4.80
CA TYR A 87 -12.35 -20.29 4.32
C TYR A 87 -12.17 -20.72 2.85
N VAL A 88 -11.83 -19.78 1.97
CA VAL A 88 -11.55 -20.05 0.55
C VAL A 88 -10.42 -21.07 0.40
N MET A 89 -9.31 -20.92 1.14
CA MET A 89 -8.20 -21.87 1.11
C MET A 89 -8.60 -23.26 1.64
N SER A 90 -9.42 -23.33 2.69
CA SER A 90 -9.88 -24.62 3.25
C SER A 90 -10.80 -25.40 2.31
N GLN A 91 -11.56 -24.71 1.46
CA GLN A 91 -12.41 -25.35 0.44
C GLN A 91 -11.60 -25.88 -0.75
N SER A 92 -10.40 -25.35 -0.99
CA SER A 92 -9.53 -25.78 -2.09
C SER A 92 -9.10 -27.24 -1.97
N SER A 93 -8.88 -27.72 -0.74
CA SER A 93 -8.44 -29.10 -0.47
C SER A 93 -9.43 -30.19 -0.90
N LYS A 94 -10.69 -29.85 -1.20
CA LYS A 94 -11.72 -30.81 -1.64
C LYS A 94 -11.94 -30.84 -3.15
N GLY A 95 -11.25 -29.98 -3.92
CA GLY A 95 -11.60 -29.69 -5.31
C GLY A 95 -10.57 -30.07 -6.38
N THR A 96 -9.42 -30.64 -6.01
CA THR A 96 -8.25 -30.75 -6.92
C THR A 96 -8.22 -31.95 -7.85
N ASP A 97 -9.12 -32.92 -7.72
CA ASP A 97 -8.90 -34.21 -8.39
C ASP A 97 -9.47 -34.26 -9.82
N LEU A 98 -10.28 -33.27 -10.23
CA LEU A 98 -10.82 -33.19 -11.59
C LEU A 98 -10.72 -31.77 -12.18
N PRO A 99 -9.54 -31.30 -12.61
CA PRO A 99 -9.43 -30.21 -13.58
C PRO A 99 -10.21 -30.52 -14.87
N ALA A 100 -10.43 -31.81 -15.16
CA ALA A 100 -11.31 -32.28 -16.22
C ALA A 100 -12.76 -31.77 -16.09
N LEU A 101 -13.25 -31.40 -14.91
CA LEU A 101 -14.64 -30.94 -14.71
C LEU A 101 -14.90 -29.54 -15.31
N LEU A 102 -13.87 -28.70 -15.44
CA LEU A 102 -13.98 -27.40 -16.12
C LEU A 102 -14.07 -27.55 -17.64
N LEU A 103 -13.50 -28.62 -18.19
CA LEU A 103 -13.64 -28.98 -19.61
C LEU A 103 -14.89 -29.85 -19.86
N SER A 104 -15.27 -30.69 -18.90
CA SER A 104 -16.30 -31.73 -19.06
C SER A 104 -17.73 -31.24 -18.86
N ARG A 105 -17.97 -30.05 -18.29
CA ARG A 105 -19.34 -29.57 -18.09
C ARG A 105 -20.05 -29.13 -19.38
N ARG A 106 -19.37 -29.12 -20.54
CA ARG A 106 -20.04 -28.66 -21.76
C ARG A 106 -20.99 -29.69 -22.38
N ASP A 107 -20.78 -31.01 -22.24
CA ASP A 107 -21.72 -31.98 -22.83
C ASP A 107 -21.67 -33.34 -22.13
N ALA A 108 -22.72 -33.70 -21.38
CA ALA A 108 -22.89 -34.98 -20.70
C ALA A 108 -23.15 -36.18 -21.65
N GLY A 109 -22.69 -36.09 -22.90
CA GLY A 109 -22.92 -37.10 -23.94
C GLY A 109 -21.72 -37.40 -24.84
N LEU A 110 -20.54 -36.83 -24.57
CA LEU A 110 -19.35 -37.14 -25.37
C LEU A 110 -18.57 -38.33 -24.79
N PRO A 111 -18.00 -39.18 -25.67
CA PRO A 111 -17.14 -40.29 -25.28
C PRO A 111 -15.91 -39.79 -24.51
N PRO A 112 -15.32 -40.62 -23.62
CA PRO A 112 -14.16 -40.25 -22.83
C PRO A 112 -13.04 -39.75 -23.75
N LEU A 113 -12.52 -38.55 -23.46
CA LEU A 113 -11.43 -37.95 -24.22
C LEU A 113 -10.23 -38.93 -24.22
N PRO A 114 -9.55 -39.12 -25.36
CA PRO A 114 -8.29 -39.86 -25.40
C PRO A 114 -7.33 -39.24 -24.39
N THR A 115 -6.66 -40.09 -23.61
CA THR A 115 -5.65 -39.69 -22.64
C THR A 115 -4.63 -38.82 -23.35
N LEU A 116 -4.64 -37.51 -23.06
CA LEU A 116 -3.66 -36.59 -23.60
C LEU A 116 -2.27 -37.10 -23.17
N PRO A 117 -1.31 -37.26 -24.10
CA PRO A 117 0.06 -37.62 -23.75
C PRO A 117 0.60 -36.61 -22.74
N ASP A 118 1.38 -37.09 -21.78
CA ASP A 118 1.86 -36.36 -20.60
C ASP A 118 2.37 -34.94 -20.96
N ILE A 119 1.55 -33.91 -20.66
CA ILE A 119 1.86 -32.51 -20.97
C ILE A 119 2.34 -31.80 -19.70
N ASP A 120 3.38 -32.36 -19.09
CA ASP A 120 4.10 -31.82 -17.95
C ASP A 120 4.54 -30.32 -18.09
N PRO A 121 4.92 -29.78 -19.28
CA PRO A 121 5.36 -28.37 -19.39
C PRO A 121 4.26 -27.32 -19.16
N PHE A 122 3.00 -27.72 -18.99
CA PHE A 122 1.90 -26.80 -18.68
C PHE A 122 1.27 -27.01 -17.30
N HIS A 123 1.92 -27.76 -16.41
CA HIS A 123 1.54 -27.79 -15.00
C HIS A 123 1.80 -26.41 -14.35
N VAL A 124 0.85 -25.50 -14.51
CA VAL A 124 0.82 -24.23 -13.78
C VAL A 124 -0.04 -24.46 -12.55
N CYS A 125 0.54 -24.32 -11.36
CA CYS A 125 -0.18 -24.29 -10.09
C CYS A 125 -0.99 -22.99 -9.99
N ILE A 126 -2.08 -22.90 -10.75
CA ILE A 126 -3.05 -21.82 -10.65
C ILE A 126 -4.06 -22.23 -9.58
N PHE A 127 -4.22 -21.39 -8.56
CA PHE A 127 -5.32 -21.53 -7.61
C PHE A 127 -6.64 -21.24 -8.34
N ILE A 128 -7.26 -22.28 -8.90
CA ILE A 128 -8.57 -22.16 -9.53
C ILE A 128 -9.61 -22.35 -8.42
N SER A 129 -10.18 -21.24 -7.95
CA SER A 129 -11.30 -21.32 -7.01
C SER A 129 -12.47 -22.04 -7.67
N THR A 130 -13.07 -22.99 -6.97
CA THR A 130 -14.28 -23.67 -7.44
C THR A 130 -15.39 -22.64 -7.71
N LEU A 131 -16.25 -22.88 -8.72
CA LEU A 131 -17.30 -21.93 -9.10
C LEU A 131 -18.22 -21.54 -7.92
N THR A 132 -18.39 -22.43 -6.96
CA THR A 132 -19.16 -22.21 -5.72
C THR A 132 -18.62 -21.10 -4.83
N VAL A 133 -17.33 -20.76 -4.96
CA VAL A 133 -16.64 -19.77 -4.12
C VAL A 133 -16.55 -18.40 -4.81
N THR A 134 -16.87 -18.33 -6.11
CA THR A 134 -16.88 -17.08 -6.90
C THR A 134 -17.62 -15.91 -6.24
N PRO A 135 -18.87 -16.05 -5.76
CA PRO A 135 -19.59 -14.91 -5.18
C PRO A 135 -18.94 -14.41 -3.87
N TRP A 136 -18.30 -15.30 -3.11
CA TRP A 136 -17.58 -14.93 -1.90
C TRP A 136 -16.30 -14.15 -2.21
N VAL A 137 -15.59 -14.54 -3.28
CA VAL A 137 -14.43 -13.81 -3.78
C VAL A 137 -14.84 -12.43 -4.30
N GLU A 138 -15.93 -12.34 -5.04
CA GLU A 138 -16.48 -11.06 -5.51
C GLU A 138 -16.85 -10.13 -4.35
N ALA A 139 -17.58 -10.64 -3.35
CA ALA A 139 -17.93 -9.88 -2.15
C ALA A 139 -16.68 -9.42 -1.37
N PHE A 140 -15.67 -10.29 -1.25
CA PHE A 140 -14.39 -9.96 -0.63
C PHE A 140 -13.67 -8.81 -1.36
N LEU A 141 -13.70 -8.82 -2.69
CA LEU A 141 -13.09 -7.77 -3.51
C LEU A 141 -13.85 -6.45 -3.41
N CYS A 142 -15.17 -6.48 -3.48
CA CYS A 142 -16.01 -5.31 -3.25
C CYS A 142 -15.75 -4.68 -1.88
N LEU A 143 -15.67 -5.51 -0.83
CA LEU A 143 -15.36 -5.04 0.52
C LEU A 143 -13.96 -4.43 0.62
N SER A 144 -12.97 -5.06 -0.02
CA SER A 144 -11.59 -4.57 -0.04
C SER A 144 -11.48 -3.22 -0.77
N LEU A 145 -12.16 -3.08 -1.92
CA LEU A 145 -12.21 -1.82 -2.65
C LEU A 145 -12.95 -0.74 -1.85
N ALA A 146 -14.07 -1.07 -1.20
CA ALA A 146 -14.80 -0.13 -0.36
C ALA A 146 -13.91 0.38 0.80
N PHE A 147 -13.14 -0.52 1.42
CA PHE A 147 -12.16 -0.15 2.43
C PHE A 147 -11.10 0.79 1.87
N ASP A 148 -10.53 0.49 0.70
CA ASP A 148 -9.54 1.36 0.06
C ASP A 148 -10.10 2.73 -0.29
N ILE A 149 -11.35 2.82 -0.75
CA ILE A 149 -12.05 4.10 -1.00
C ILE A 149 -12.17 4.89 0.30
N VAL A 150 -12.60 4.26 1.39
CA VAL A 150 -12.74 4.93 2.69
C VAL A 150 -11.37 5.43 3.18
N VAL A 151 -10.34 4.59 3.11
CA VAL A 151 -8.97 4.96 3.49
C VAL A 151 -8.45 6.10 2.62
N PHE A 152 -8.66 6.04 1.31
CA PHE A 152 -8.27 7.08 0.36
C PHE A 152 -8.97 8.42 0.65
N LEU A 153 -10.28 8.40 0.90
CA LEU A 153 -11.04 9.60 1.27
C LEU A 153 -10.56 10.17 2.61
N VAL A 154 -10.32 9.32 3.62
CA VAL A 154 -9.77 9.76 4.90
C VAL A 154 -8.39 10.38 4.71
N ILE A 155 -7.52 9.80 3.90
CA ILE A 155 -6.19 10.35 3.58
C ILE A 155 -6.34 11.71 2.90
N ILE A 156 -7.22 11.86 1.91
CA ILE A 156 -7.45 13.15 1.22
C ILE A 156 -7.97 14.19 2.19
N VAL A 157 -8.97 13.87 3.01
CA VAL A 157 -9.60 14.82 3.94
C VAL A 157 -8.60 15.24 5.02
N THR A 158 -7.90 14.28 5.63
CA THR A 158 -6.88 14.56 6.64
C THR A 158 -5.72 15.37 6.07
N THR A 159 -5.31 15.07 4.83
CA THR A 159 -4.26 15.79 4.11
C THR A 159 -4.69 17.22 3.82
N THR A 160 -5.86 17.42 3.21
CA THR A 160 -6.39 18.75 2.90
C THR A 160 -6.52 19.60 4.16
N LYS A 161 -7.02 19.02 5.25
CA LYS A 161 -7.16 19.72 6.54
C LYS A 161 -5.81 20.08 7.16
N ALA A 162 -4.82 19.19 7.08
CA ALA A 162 -3.46 19.46 7.56
C ALA A 162 -2.79 20.60 6.79
N ILE A 163 -2.94 20.62 5.45
CA ILE A 163 -2.43 21.68 4.57
C ILE A 163 -3.05 23.04 4.89
N GLN A 164 -4.33 23.07 5.26
CA GLN A 164 -4.99 24.31 5.65
C GLN A 164 -4.50 24.86 7.00
N THR A 165 -4.01 24.00 7.90
CA THR A 165 -3.70 24.39 9.28
C THR A 165 -2.24 24.79 9.49
N THR A 166 -1.31 24.38 8.61
CA THR A 166 0.14 24.58 8.84
C THR A 166 0.78 25.54 7.84
N HIS A 167 1.65 26.44 8.35
CA HIS A 167 2.35 27.48 7.57
C HIS A 167 3.50 26.92 6.70
N ILE A 168 3.94 25.67 6.91
CA ILE A 168 4.98 24.99 6.13
C ILE A 168 4.35 24.30 4.91
N ARG A 169 3.60 25.04 4.09
CA ARG A 169 2.78 24.47 2.99
C ARG A 169 3.62 23.83 1.89
N HIS A 170 4.78 24.38 1.55
CA HIS A 170 5.47 24.01 0.31
C HIS A 170 6.12 22.63 0.37
N THR A 171 6.92 22.34 1.40
CA THR A 171 7.65 21.05 1.52
C THR A 171 6.70 19.88 1.82
N LEU A 172 5.68 20.11 2.67
CA LEU A 172 4.69 19.10 3.02
C LEU A 172 3.82 18.70 1.82
N HIS A 173 3.45 19.67 0.98
CA HIS A 173 2.64 19.45 -0.21
C HIS A 173 3.34 18.55 -1.24
N VAL A 174 4.65 18.73 -1.47
CA VAL A 174 5.41 17.88 -2.40
C VAL A 174 5.43 16.43 -1.92
N ILE A 175 5.77 16.22 -0.64
CA ILE A 175 5.83 14.88 -0.04
C ILE A 175 4.44 14.22 0.00
N GLN A 176 3.38 14.98 0.28
CA GLN A 176 2.01 14.46 0.28
C GLN A 176 1.49 14.16 -1.12
N ARG A 177 1.81 14.98 -2.13
CA ARG A 177 1.44 14.74 -3.52
C ARG A 177 1.98 13.39 -3.99
N ASP A 178 3.23 13.10 -3.65
CA ASP A 178 3.85 11.82 -3.98
C ASP A 178 3.18 10.67 -3.20
N GLY A 179 2.86 10.89 -1.92
CA GLY A 179 2.04 9.99 -1.09
C GLY A 179 0.69 9.62 -1.74
N ILE A 180 -0.07 10.62 -2.17
CA ILE A 180 -1.39 10.45 -2.78
C ILE A 180 -1.28 9.69 -4.11
N LEU A 181 -0.24 9.94 -4.90
CA LEU A 181 -0.01 9.20 -6.15
C LEU A 181 0.12 7.70 -5.88
N TYR A 182 0.85 7.30 -4.84
CA TYR A 182 0.97 5.88 -4.47
C TYR A 182 -0.39 5.28 -4.06
N PHE A 183 -1.18 5.98 -3.25
CA PHE A 183 -2.52 5.52 -2.90
C PHE A 183 -3.47 5.45 -4.11
N PHE A 184 -3.34 6.38 -5.06
CA PHE A 184 -4.10 6.35 -6.30
C PHE A 184 -3.73 5.15 -7.19
N VAL A 185 -2.45 4.80 -7.28
CA VAL A 185 -1.99 3.60 -8.00
C VAL A 185 -2.53 2.33 -7.33
N LEU A 186 -2.48 2.24 -6.00
CA LEU A 186 -3.06 1.12 -5.24
C LEU A 186 -4.57 0.99 -5.50
N PHE A 187 -5.30 2.09 -5.37
CA PHE A 187 -6.74 2.14 -5.61
C PHE A 187 -7.11 1.74 -7.05
N SER A 188 -6.42 2.30 -8.05
CA SER A 188 -6.68 1.98 -9.46
C SER A 188 -6.36 0.53 -9.79
N SER A 189 -5.29 -0.04 -9.23
CA SER A 189 -4.97 -1.46 -9.38
C SER A 189 -6.09 -2.37 -8.83
N ASN A 190 -6.62 -2.05 -7.64
CA ASN A 190 -7.70 -2.81 -7.03
C ASN A 190 -9.04 -2.60 -7.75
N LEU A 191 -9.27 -1.42 -8.32
CA LEU A 191 -10.43 -1.15 -9.18
C LEU A 191 -10.37 -1.97 -10.48
N VAL A 192 -9.23 -1.99 -11.17
CA VAL A 192 -9.02 -2.81 -12.37
C VAL A 192 -9.25 -4.29 -12.04
N TRP A 193 -8.76 -4.75 -10.89
CA TRP A 193 -9.02 -6.12 -10.44
C TRP A 193 -10.52 -6.41 -10.31
N LEU A 194 -11.26 -5.52 -9.64
CA LEU A 194 -12.69 -5.69 -9.46
C LEU A 194 -13.42 -5.70 -10.81
N VAL A 195 -13.09 -4.77 -11.71
CA VAL A 195 -13.69 -4.70 -13.05
C VAL A 195 -13.46 -6.00 -13.81
N LEU A 196 -12.25 -6.57 -13.74
CA LEU A 196 -11.92 -7.86 -14.35
C LEU A 196 -12.72 -9.01 -13.72
N VAL A 197 -12.90 -9.05 -12.39
CA VAL A 197 -13.69 -10.10 -11.75
C VAL A 197 -15.19 -10.02 -12.12
N LEU A 198 -15.72 -8.80 -12.23
CA LEU A 198 -17.14 -8.58 -12.57
C LEU A 198 -17.43 -8.86 -14.05
N HIS A 199 -16.60 -8.37 -14.97
CA HIS A 199 -16.92 -8.35 -16.41
C HIS A 199 -16.14 -9.38 -17.23
N ALA A 200 -14.98 -9.86 -16.77
CA ALA A 200 -14.15 -10.73 -17.59
C ALA A 200 -14.65 -12.18 -17.59
N ARG A 201 -14.23 -12.92 -18.62
CA ARG A 201 -14.52 -14.35 -18.74
C ARG A 201 -13.91 -15.13 -17.58
N PRO A 202 -14.49 -16.27 -17.17
CA PRO A 202 -14.05 -17.04 -16.00
C PRO A 202 -12.54 -17.33 -15.96
N GLY A 203 -11.90 -17.55 -17.11
CA GLY A 203 -10.46 -17.76 -17.21
C GLY A 203 -9.62 -16.52 -16.89
N LEU A 204 -10.11 -15.32 -17.18
CA LEU A 204 -9.40 -14.06 -16.97
C LEU A 204 -9.58 -13.49 -15.56
N LYS A 205 -10.63 -13.91 -14.83
CA LYS A 205 -10.99 -13.34 -13.52
C LYS A 205 -9.87 -13.45 -12.48
N PHE A 206 -9.06 -14.50 -12.56
CA PHE A 206 -8.01 -14.78 -11.58
C PHE A 206 -6.63 -14.25 -11.98
N MET A 207 -6.47 -13.76 -13.21
CA MET A 207 -5.17 -13.33 -13.72
C MET A 207 -4.59 -12.15 -12.95
N HIS A 208 -5.44 -11.24 -12.48
CA HIS A 208 -5.00 -9.98 -11.88
C HIS A 208 -4.78 -10.05 -10.35
N ASN A 209 -5.17 -11.14 -9.69
CA ASN A 209 -4.97 -11.30 -8.25
C ASN A 209 -3.47 -11.25 -7.89
N GLN A 210 -2.66 -12.00 -8.62
CA GLN A 210 -1.23 -12.11 -8.35
C GLN A 210 -0.49 -10.81 -8.66
N SER A 211 -0.86 -10.10 -9.74
CA SER A 211 -0.25 -8.82 -10.07
C SER A 211 -0.62 -7.71 -9.09
N ALA A 212 -1.88 -7.67 -8.62
CA ALA A 212 -2.31 -6.71 -7.61
C ALA A 212 -1.51 -6.84 -6.30
N MET A 213 -1.24 -8.08 -5.87
CA MET A 213 -0.38 -8.35 -4.71
C MET A 213 1.06 -7.82 -4.91
N ILE A 214 1.64 -8.06 -6.09
CA ILE A 214 2.99 -7.60 -6.42
C ILE A 214 3.05 -6.07 -6.44
N ILE A 215 2.13 -5.41 -7.14
CA ILE A 215 2.04 -3.94 -7.21
C ILE A 215 1.89 -3.35 -5.81
N SER A 216 1.05 -3.96 -4.97
CA SER A 216 0.85 -3.53 -3.59
C SER A 216 2.15 -3.60 -2.78
N SER A 217 2.92 -4.68 -2.92
CA SER A 217 4.22 -4.83 -2.24
C SER A 217 5.23 -3.76 -2.65
N ILE A 218 5.32 -3.45 -3.95
CA ILE A 218 6.20 -2.42 -4.52
C ILE A 218 5.83 -1.05 -3.94
N MET A 219 4.55 -0.71 -3.97
CA MET A 219 4.06 0.57 -3.47
C MET A 219 4.37 0.75 -1.97
N ILE A 220 4.15 -0.29 -1.17
CA ILE A 220 4.45 -0.27 0.28
C ILE A 220 5.96 -0.09 0.52
N ASN A 221 6.81 -0.82 -0.20
CA ASN A 221 8.26 -0.67 -0.10
C ASN A 221 8.73 0.75 -0.48
N ARG A 222 8.25 1.28 -1.61
CA ARG A 222 8.60 2.63 -2.06
C ARG A 222 8.17 3.71 -1.10
N ILE A 223 6.95 3.65 -0.57
CA ILE A 223 6.47 4.59 0.45
C ILE A 223 7.38 4.52 1.69
N THR A 224 7.72 3.31 2.14
CA THR A 224 8.55 3.09 3.33
C THR A 224 9.95 3.67 3.15
N LEU A 225 10.58 3.42 2.00
CA LEU A 225 11.90 3.95 1.67
C LEU A 225 11.89 5.47 1.49
N HIS A 226 10.86 6.03 0.84
CA HIS A 226 10.73 7.47 0.66
C HIS A 226 10.65 8.18 2.02
N LEU A 227 9.87 7.63 2.96
CA LEU A 227 9.81 8.14 4.33
C LEU A 227 11.13 7.99 5.07
N LYS A 228 11.83 6.87 4.89
CA LYS A 228 13.13 6.62 5.52
C LYS A 228 14.17 7.65 5.08
N ARG A 229 14.23 7.92 3.77
CA ARG A 229 15.09 8.96 3.19
C ARG A 229 14.77 10.34 3.74
N ILE A 230 13.48 10.71 3.85
CA ILE A 230 13.07 12.00 4.41
C ILE A 230 13.41 12.09 5.91
N SER A 231 13.14 11.02 6.67
CA SER A 231 13.47 10.96 8.10
C SER A 231 14.97 11.12 8.34
N HIS A 232 15.82 10.52 7.50
CA HIS A 232 17.27 10.64 7.63
C HIS A 232 17.74 12.08 7.39
N LYS A 233 17.28 12.69 6.28
CA LYS A 233 17.58 14.10 5.96
C LYS A 233 17.11 15.08 7.04
N HIS A 234 15.94 14.81 7.63
CA HIS A 234 15.36 15.69 8.64
C HIS A 234 15.86 15.42 10.06
N SER A 235 16.52 14.28 10.34
CA SER A 235 17.14 14.01 11.65
C SER A 235 18.33 14.91 11.97
N VAL A 236 18.88 15.59 10.96
CA VAL A 236 19.93 16.62 11.13
C VAL A 236 19.35 17.94 11.67
N ILE A 237 18.02 18.12 11.61
CA ILE A 237 17.32 19.16 12.36
C ILE A 237 16.64 18.43 13.53
N PRO A 238 17.06 18.63 14.78
CA PRO A 238 16.42 17.95 15.90
C PRO A 238 14.96 18.42 15.93
N TRP A 239 14.05 17.56 15.46
CA TRP A 239 12.67 17.54 15.93
C TRP A 239 12.74 17.09 17.39
N SER A 240 13.26 18.00 18.21
CA SER A 240 13.22 17.93 19.64
C SER A 240 11.74 17.84 20.01
N VAL A 241 11.42 16.76 20.72
CA VAL A 241 10.11 16.50 21.33
C VAL A 241 9.71 17.64 22.31
N GLN A 242 10.56 18.65 22.51
CA GLN A 242 10.27 19.88 23.26
C GLN A 242 9.03 20.64 22.77
N THR A 243 8.59 20.50 21.51
CA THR A 243 7.36 21.17 21.05
C THR A 243 6.06 20.62 21.67
N PHE A 244 6.10 19.50 22.40
CA PHE A 244 4.97 19.03 23.21
C PHE A 244 5.14 19.23 24.72
N GLU A 245 6.31 19.66 25.19
CA GLU A 245 6.59 19.86 26.62
C GLU A 245 6.46 21.35 27.03
N GLU A 246 6.46 22.28 26.07
CA GLU A 246 6.39 23.72 26.32
C GLU A 246 4.95 24.28 26.36
N ARG A 247 4.02 23.61 27.07
CA ARG A 247 2.72 24.24 27.40
C ARG A 247 2.10 23.89 28.76
N SER A 248 2.76 23.14 29.64
CA SER A 248 2.19 22.83 30.97
C SER A 248 2.81 23.60 32.14
N SER A 249 3.80 24.48 31.92
CA SER A 249 4.52 25.16 33.01
C SER A 249 4.10 26.61 33.28
N ASN A 250 3.19 27.23 32.51
CA ASN A 250 2.87 28.66 32.68
C ASN A 250 1.50 28.97 33.32
N SER A 251 0.95 28.05 34.14
CA SER A 251 -0.30 28.29 34.88
C SER A 251 -0.16 28.16 36.40
N ARG A 252 0.97 28.56 36.98
CA ARG A 252 1.03 28.90 38.41
C ARG A 252 1.95 30.09 38.66
N ARG A 253 1.33 31.11 39.25
CA ARG A 253 1.90 32.29 39.93
C ARG A 253 2.13 33.52 39.06
N HIS A 254 1.07 34.31 38.92
CA HIS A 254 1.20 35.76 38.97
C HIS A 254 0.25 36.29 40.06
N LEU A 255 0.83 36.63 41.21
CA LEU A 255 0.40 37.74 42.06
C LEU A 255 1.70 38.48 42.50
N PRO A 256 1.65 39.80 42.73
CA PRO A 256 2.76 40.70 42.45
C PRO A 256 3.65 40.99 43.67
N SER A 257 4.93 41.20 43.43
CA SER A 257 5.76 42.15 44.19
C SER A 257 6.70 42.81 43.17
N SER A 258 6.56 44.11 42.92
CA SER A 258 7.23 45.19 43.67
C SER A 258 8.75 45.08 43.58
N SER A 259 9.34 46.19 43.09
CA SER A 259 10.74 46.61 43.22
C SER A 259 11.79 45.70 42.60
N ASP A 260 12.27 46.06 41.41
CA ASP A 260 13.62 46.62 41.29
C ASP A 260 13.86 47.19 39.88
N GLU A 261 13.85 48.53 39.85
CA GLU A 261 14.57 49.34 38.88
C GLU A 261 16.08 49.08 38.98
N ASN A 262 16.78 49.41 37.89
CA ASN A 262 18.23 49.44 37.73
C ASN A 262 18.86 48.06 37.56
N TYR A 263 19.20 47.71 36.32
CA TYR A 263 20.57 47.36 35.94
C TYR A 263 20.67 47.27 34.40
N GLU A 264 21.57 48.09 33.85
CA GLU A 264 22.34 47.83 32.62
C GLU A 264 21.75 48.19 31.25
N LEU A 265 21.33 49.46 31.14
CA LEU A 265 21.61 50.28 29.96
C LEU A 265 23.11 50.63 29.94
N ARG A 266 23.97 49.69 29.50
CA ARG A 266 25.40 49.96 29.32
C ARG A 266 26.05 49.02 28.31
N ASN A 267 25.62 49.05 27.04
CA ASN A 267 26.43 48.41 25.98
C ASN A 267 26.18 48.82 24.52
N ILE A 268 25.73 50.03 24.22
CA ILE A 268 25.67 50.50 22.82
C ILE A 268 26.09 51.97 22.73
N SER A 269 27.40 52.24 22.81
CA SER A 269 27.98 53.53 22.40
C SER A 269 29.50 53.49 22.22
N VAL A 270 30.05 52.60 21.39
CA VAL A 270 31.36 52.85 20.74
C VAL A 270 31.41 52.13 19.39
N ILE A 271 31.03 52.79 18.30
CA ILE A 271 31.61 52.54 16.98
C ILE A 271 32.11 53.90 16.49
N SER A 272 33.35 54.21 16.90
CA SER A 272 34.10 55.34 16.39
C SER A 272 34.65 55.01 15.01
N ILE A 273 34.40 55.96 14.13
CA ILE A 273 34.97 56.17 12.80
C ILE A 273 36.50 56.09 12.85
N GLY A 274 37.11 55.41 11.87
CA GLY A 274 38.54 55.50 11.55
C GLY A 274 38.69 55.82 10.05
N PRO A 275 39.43 56.87 9.66
CA PRO A 275 39.64 57.25 8.27
C PRO A 275 40.96 56.70 7.70
N ASP A 276 41.00 56.68 6.36
CA ASP A 276 42.16 56.81 5.48
C ASP A 276 43.21 55.68 5.39
N ALA A 277 43.14 54.95 4.28
CA ALA A 277 44.30 54.46 3.54
C ALA A 277 43.93 54.23 2.05
N ALA A 278 44.09 55.27 1.22
CA ALA A 278 44.55 55.24 -0.20
C ALA A 278 44.25 56.58 -0.89
#